data_AF-B8CDC5-F1
#
_entry.id   AF-B8CDC5-F1
#
_cell.length_a   1.000
_cell.length_b   1.000
_cell.length_c   1.000
_cell.angle_alpha   90.00
_cell.angle_beta   90.00
_cell.angle_gamma   90.00
#
_symmetry.space_group_name_H-M   'P 1'
#
loop_
_entity.id
_entity.type
_entity.pdbx_description
1 polymer ?
#
loop_
_entity_poly.entity_id
_entity_poly.type
_entity_poly.pdbx_seq_one_letter_code
_entity_poly.pdbx_strand_id
1 'polypeptide(L)'
;MSIQSSSKPLTPHQLSILHSLPSNTTCHECRSHDQLPTWTCLTYSITLCIECASLHRGLGTHISFVRSLDMDSFCEGEVRRLLMGGNGRWEEFVERRMTTRAVDGDDDDDERLMERWREMDERLKEGGVDRKELGEWIRVKYESEVAREYRELLDSSVDATTSTATATTTTTTWSKPQTTMSSKASSIILSEEQPPSVQDVYNTQAWPFALALLKRNRKSRLFLFAWSLCGLGGVYWVQLLSRDSTATATTAVSITSSLPPINRAVHRYMGMATAAAAGGGFIYYNLLAVGVVVLTAGIPYYLLSQMAWSIARNLVNNRLDAFKSARNLLIQRIGTGRATRLKSCDVYYPTVDDDEKVAKRGLVFYPGALVDRTAYATIACKLSDAGILVAVANLEPYRLVMNLQSYNCKERVMRVISDALFLGDSGGVWQVEEWALGGHSMGGHVAIAAVANEMSSTVKKVVLWGVASYPDPSTFPCRALREVSGVNVLVVNGSNDEITKSTKFGKDKVAVFEAKMPPRGTIRTSNSFSSDITQQQAPIDNRQEQGCTHYVTIEGGNHSGCAHYPDQTFPLVDGNRSITLEEQQDQTTKVTVDFLVGTLG
;
A
#
# COMPACT_ATOMS: atom_id res chain seq x y z
N MET A 1 -24.69 -22.67 -28.23
CA MET A 1 -24.85 -23.05 -26.82
C MET A 1 -24.20 -21.96 -25.99
N SER A 2 -25.02 -21.17 -25.30
CA SER A 2 -24.58 -20.12 -24.38
C SER A 2 -23.86 -20.77 -23.20
N ILE A 3 -22.65 -20.32 -22.88
CA ILE A 3 -21.98 -20.68 -21.63
C ILE A 3 -22.73 -19.93 -20.53
N GLN A 4 -23.78 -20.54 -19.98
CA GLN A 4 -24.37 -20.08 -18.73
C GLN A 4 -23.27 -20.20 -17.67
N SER A 5 -22.82 -19.08 -17.11
CA SER A 5 -21.89 -19.11 -15.98
C SER A 5 -22.59 -19.81 -14.82
N SER A 6 -22.21 -21.05 -14.52
CA SER A 6 -22.80 -21.82 -13.42
C SER A 6 -22.53 -21.09 -12.10
N SER A 7 -23.57 -20.75 -11.36
CA SER A 7 -23.42 -20.24 -9.99
C SER A 7 -22.93 -21.35 -9.07
N LYS A 8 -21.91 -21.08 -8.25
CA LYS A 8 -21.33 -22.03 -7.29
C LYS A 8 -21.20 -21.37 -5.92
N PRO A 9 -21.26 -22.12 -4.81
CA PRO A 9 -20.92 -21.58 -3.48
C PRO A 9 -19.50 -21.02 -3.45
N LEU A 10 -19.26 -20.02 -2.59
CA LEU A 10 -17.91 -19.51 -2.36
C LEU A 10 -17.02 -20.60 -1.78
N THR A 11 -15.80 -20.74 -2.31
CA THR A 11 -14.84 -21.70 -1.75
C THR A 11 -14.36 -21.21 -0.38
N PRO A 12 -13.90 -22.11 0.52
CA PRO A 12 -13.33 -21.71 1.81
C PRO A 12 -12.18 -20.70 1.66
N HIS A 13 -11.39 -20.84 0.60
CA HIS A 13 -10.33 -19.90 0.26
C HIS A 13 -10.88 -18.52 -0.13
N GLN A 14 -11.93 -18.45 -0.97
CA GLN A 14 -12.57 -17.19 -1.34
C GLN A 14 -13.19 -16.48 -0.12
N LEU A 15 -13.85 -17.23 0.77
CA LEU A 15 -14.37 -16.68 2.03
C LEU A 15 -13.25 -16.16 2.94
N SER A 16 -12.15 -16.90 3.05
CA SER A 16 -10.97 -16.47 3.81
C SER A 16 -10.38 -15.17 3.26
N ILE A 17 -10.27 -15.05 1.93
CA ILE A 17 -9.86 -13.80 1.28
C ILE A 17 -10.86 -12.68 1.59
N LEU A 18 -12.17 -12.93 1.42
CA LEU A 18 -13.21 -11.92 1.67
C LEU A 18 -13.14 -11.37 3.10
N HIS A 19 -12.99 -12.23 4.11
CA HIS A 19 -12.90 -11.80 5.51
C HIS A 19 -11.56 -11.18 5.89
N SER A 20 -10.50 -11.46 5.13
CA SER A 20 -9.21 -10.80 5.31
C SER A 20 -9.10 -9.46 4.61
N LEU A 21 -10.08 -9.10 3.76
CA LEU A 21 -10.17 -7.76 3.20
C LEU A 21 -10.34 -6.69 4.29
N PRO A 22 -9.91 -5.45 4.01
CA PRO A 22 -9.98 -4.34 4.97
C PRO A 22 -11.41 -4.08 5.44
N SER A 23 -11.56 -3.89 6.75
CA SER A 23 -12.84 -3.64 7.44
C SER A 23 -13.90 -4.76 7.29
N ASN A 24 -13.58 -5.92 6.71
CA ASN A 24 -14.53 -7.03 6.55
C ASN A 24 -14.61 -7.96 7.77
N THR A 25 -13.81 -7.71 8.81
CA THR A 25 -13.85 -8.44 10.09
C THR A 25 -15.04 -8.08 10.97
N THR A 26 -15.75 -6.99 10.65
CA THR A 26 -16.96 -6.55 11.33
C THR A 26 -18.07 -6.26 10.33
N CYS A 27 -19.31 -6.25 10.82
CA CYS A 27 -20.45 -5.78 10.03
C CYS A 27 -20.22 -4.32 9.61
N HIS A 28 -20.42 -4.01 8.33
CA HIS A 28 -20.25 -2.64 7.83
C HIS A 28 -21.15 -1.62 8.52
N GLU A 29 -22.37 -2.03 8.89
CA GLU A 29 -23.40 -1.13 9.42
C GLU A 29 -23.26 -0.94 10.94
N CYS A 30 -23.45 -2.00 11.72
CA CYS A 30 -23.46 -1.91 13.18
C CYS A 30 -22.07 -1.96 13.83
N ARG A 31 -21.01 -2.25 13.06
CA ARG A 31 -19.62 -2.36 13.53
C ARG A 31 -19.38 -3.38 14.66
N SER A 32 -20.36 -4.24 14.96
CA SER A 32 -20.20 -5.28 15.98
C SER A 32 -19.02 -6.22 15.62
N HIS A 33 -18.24 -6.52 16.66
CA HIS A 33 -17.12 -7.46 16.64
C HIS A 33 -17.50 -8.85 17.18
N ASP A 34 -18.73 -9.03 17.65
CA ASP A 34 -19.14 -10.23 18.38
C ASP A 34 -19.21 -11.46 17.46
N GLN A 35 -19.48 -11.25 16.16
CA GLN A 35 -19.54 -12.30 15.15
C GLN A 35 -19.01 -11.81 13.80
N LEU A 36 -18.34 -12.70 13.06
CA LEU A 36 -17.95 -12.44 11.68
C LEU A 36 -19.21 -12.26 10.80
N PRO A 37 -19.24 -11.25 9.92
CA PRO A 37 -20.39 -10.99 9.08
C PRO A 37 -20.59 -12.10 8.04
N THR A 38 -21.65 -12.90 8.15
CA THR A 38 -21.93 -14.03 7.23
C THR A 38 -22.81 -13.64 6.04
N TRP A 39 -23.17 -12.37 5.91
CA TRP A 39 -24.02 -11.86 4.84
C TRP A 39 -23.29 -10.81 4.02
N THR A 40 -23.80 -10.55 2.81
CA THR A 40 -23.28 -9.48 1.96
C THR A 40 -24.40 -8.76 1.24
N CYS A 41 -24.22 -7.45 1.02
CA CYS A 41 -24.95 -6.72 0.01
C CYS A 41 -24.07 -6.59 -1.24
N LEU A 42 -24.42 -7.34 -2.30
CA LEU A 42 -23.70 -7.34 -3.57
C LEU A 42 -23.75 -5.98 -4.25
N THR A 43 -24.84 -5.22 -4.12
CA THR A 43 -24.97 -3.86 -4.67
C THR A 43 -23.82 -2.94 -4.24
N TYR A 44 -23.37 -3.06 -2.99
CA TYR A 44 -22.29 -2.23 -2.44
C TYR A 44 -21.01 -3.00 -2.19
N SER A 45 -21.04 -4.32 -2.37
CA SER A 45 -19.92 -5.23 -2.06
C SER A 45 -19.47 -5.13 -0.60
N ILE A 46 -20.40 -4.96 0.34
CA ILE A 46 -20.16 -4.87 1.78
C ILE A 46 -20.56 -6.16 2.49
N THR A 47 -19.94 -6.47 3.62
CA THR A 47 -20.29 -7.59 4.50
C THR A 47 -21.14 -7.12 5.68
N LEU A 48 -22.14 -7.91 6.04
CA LEU A 48 -23.18 -7.59 7.01
C LEU A 48 -23.37 -8.75 8.00
N CYS A 49 -23.79 -8.44 9.23
CA CYS A 49 -24.41 -9.42 10.11
C CYS A 49 -25.84 -9.73 9.65
N ILE A 50 -26.44 -10.79 10.19
CA ILE A 50 -27.79 -11.22 9.81
C ILE A 50 -28.87 -10.16 10.08
N GLU A 51 -28.72 -9.37 11.14
CA GLU A 51 -29.67 -8.31 11.51
C GLU A 51 -29.64 -7.16 10.50
N CYS A 52 -28.45 -6.64 10.20
CA CYS A 52 -28.28 -5.60 9.18
C CYS A 52 -28.65 -6.12 7.80
N ALA A 53 -28.34 -7.38 7.46
CA ALA A 53 -28.79 -8.01 6.24
C ALA A 53 -30.32 -8.06 6.13
N SER A 54 -31.02 -8.28 7.24
CA SER A 54 -32.49 -8.26 7.29
C SER A 54 -33.06 -6.85 7.06
N LEU A 55 -32.40 -5.81 7.58
CA LEU A 55 -32.76 -4.41 7.28
C LEU A 55 -32.56 -4.11 5.80
N HIS A 56 -31.41 -4.51 5.25
CA HIS A 56 -31.08 -4.36 3.85
C HIS A 56 -32.08 -5.08 2.92
N ARG A 57 -32.57 -6.27 3.32
CA ARG A 57 -33.65 -6.98 2.59
C ARG A 57 -34.95 -6.17 2.55
N GLY A 58 -35.27 -5.43 3.61
CA GLY A 58 -36.46 -4.57 3.68
C GLY A 58 -36.49 -3.44 2.65
N LEU A 59 -35.35 -3.10 2.06
CA LEU A 59 -35.21 -2.06 1.04
C LEU A 59 -35.58 -2.54 -0.37
N GLY A 60 -35.64 -3.85 -0.58
CA GLY A 60 -35.86 -4.46 -1.89
C GLY A 60 -34.58 -4.64 -2.71
N THR A 61 -34.60 -5.60 -3.64
CA THR A 61 -33.41 -6.07 -4.38
C THR A 61 -32.82 -5.05 -5.35
N HIS A 62 -33.65 -4.14 -5.87
CA HIS A 62 -33.22 -3.00 -6.68
C HIS A 62 -32.41 -1.98 -5.87
N ILE A 63 -32.49 -2.04 -4.53
CA ILE A 63 -31.75 -1.18 -3.60
C ILE A 63 -30.59 -1.94 -2.96
N SER A 64 -30.88 -3.07 -2.35
CA SER A 64 -29.88 -3.85 -1.66
C SER A 64 -30.06 -5.31 -2.01
N PHE A 65 -29.18 -5.80 -2.89
CA PHE A 65 -29.17 -7.20 -3.27
C PHE A 65 -28.37 -8.01 -2.25
N VAL A 66 -29.10 -8.56 -1.27
CA VAL A 66 -28.53 -9.29 -0.13
C VAL A 66 -28.42 -10.78 -0.42
N ARG A 67 -27.25 -11.37 -0.16
CA ARG A 67 -27.00 -12.81 -0.18
C ARG A 67 -26.27 -13.25 1.09
N SER A 68 -26.47 -14.50 1.49
CA SER A 68 -25.67 -15.17 2.52
C SER A 68 -24.40 -15.72 1.89
N LEU A 69 -23.27 -15.51 2.55
CA LEU A 69 -21.95 -15.94 2.05
C LEU A 69 -21.76 -17.46 2.15
N ASP A 70 -22.49 -18.10 3.05
CA ASP A 70 -22.40 -19.52 3.40
C ASP A 70 -23.50 -20.39 2.79
N MET A 71 -24.68 -19.83 2.51
CA MET A 71 -25.84 -20.58 2.00
C MET A 71 -26.14 -20.33 0.52
N ASP A 72 -25.78 -19.15 -0.02
CA ASP A 72 -26.08 -18.83 -1.42
C ASP A 72 -24.95 -19.22 -2.38
N SER A 73 -25.31 -19.48 -3.63
CA SER A 73 -24.36 -19.62 -4.73
C SER A 73 -24.11 -18.28 -5.40
N PHE A 74 -22.93 -18.09 -5.99
CA PHE A 74 -22.52 -16.86 -6.65
C PHE A 74 -22.02 -17.16 -8.07
N CYS A 75 -22.36 -16.29 -9.04
CA CYS A 75 -21.70 -16.34 -10.34
C CYS A 75 -20.32 -15.69 -10.28
N GLU A 76 -19.45 -15.97 -11.24
CA GLU A 76 -18.07 -15.46 -11.24
C GLU A 76 -17.99 -13.94 -11.15
N GLY A 77 -18.91 -13.23 -11.82
CA GLY A 77 -19.00 -11.76 -11.72
C GLY A 77 -19.37 -11.27 -10.33
N GLU A 78 -20.25 -11.97 -9.62
CA GLU A 78 -20.62 -11.65 -8.23
C GLU A 78 -19.46 -11.92 -7.27
N VAL A 79 -18.74 -13.03 -7.43
CA VAL A 79 -17.55 -13.36 -6.64
C VAL A 79 -16.46 -12.30 -6.83
N ARG A 80 -16.16 -11.96 -8.09
CA ARG A 80 -15.19 -10.92 -8.46
C ARG A 80 -15.57 -9.62 -7.75
N ARG A 81 -16.84 -9.24 -7.79
CA ARG A 81 -17.35 -8.02 -7.19
C ARG A 81 -17.17 -7.97 -5.67
N LEU A 82 -17.52 -9.04 -4.96
CA LEU A 82 -17.32 -9.12 -3.50
C LEU A 82 -15.87 -8.93 -3.11
N LEU A 83 -14.96 -9.57 -3.84
CA LEU A 83 -13.54 -9.61 -3.51
C LEU A 83 -12.79 -8.36 -3.97
N MET A 84 -13.28 -7.70 -5.02
CA MET A 84 -12.83 -6.37 -5.45
C MET A 84 -13.44 -5.23 -4.64
N GLY A 85 -14.49 -5.50 -3.87
CA GLY A 85 -15.13 -4.54 -2.99
C GLY A 85 -14.61 -4.68 -1.57
N GLY A 86 -15.53 -4.88 -0.65
CA GLY A 86 -15.29 -4.91 0.79
C GLY A 86 -15.61 -3.57 1.45
N ASN A 87 -15.85 -3.66 2.75
CA ASN A 87 -16.24 -2.56 3.63
C ASN A 87 -15.24 -1.41 3.55
N GLY A 88 -13.93 -1.70 3.59
CA GLY A 88 -12.90 -0.66 3.57
C GLY A 88 -12.87 0.12 2.25
N ARG A 89 -13.02 -0.56 1.10
CA ARG A 89 -13.06 0.14 -0.21
C ARG A 89 -14.33 0.98 -0.35
N TRP A 90 -15.44 0.50 0.20
CA TRP A 90 -16.69 1.24 0.22
C TRP A 90 -16.62 2.48 1.13
N GLU A 91 -16.00 2.37 2.30
CA GLU A 91 -15.71 3.51 3.20
C GLU A 91 -14.86 4.57 2.48
N GLU A 92 -13.75 4.13 1.87
CA GLU A 92 -12.83 4.98 1.11
C GLU A 92 -13.54 5.70 -0.05
N PHE A 93 -14.50 5.04 -0.68
CA PHE A 93 -15.32 5.62 -1.75
C PHE A 93 -16.26 6.72 -1.21
N VAL A 94 -16.95 6.45 -0.11
CA VAL A 94 -17.90 7.39 0.52
C VAL A 94 -17.17 8.65 1.00
N GLU A 95 -16.02 8.51 1.65
CA GLU A 95 -15.22 9.62 2.18
C GLU A 95 -14.76 10.60 1.08
N ARG A 96 -14.34 10.09 -0.08
CA ARG A 96 -13.85 10.92 -1.19
C ARG A 96 -14.93 11.66 -1.97
N ARG A 97 -16.14 11.11 -2.04
CA ARG A 97 -17.22 11.66 -2.87
C ARG A 97 -18.20 12.53 -2.09
N MET A 98 -18.30 12.34 -0.78
CA MET A 98 -19.14 13.17 0.09
C MET A 98 -18.43 14.46 0.57
N THR A 99 -17.23 14.76 0.05
CA THR A 99 -16.42 15.97 0.33
C THR A 99 -16.51 17.07 -0.74
N THR A 100 -17.69 17.30 -1.30
CA THR A 100 -18.04 18.56 -2.00
C THR A 100 -19.58 18.70 -1.93
N ARG A 101 -20.21 19.71 -1.32
CA ARG A 101 -19.87 21.13 -1.17
C ARG A 101 -20.72 21.70 -0.01
N ALA A 102 -20.22 21.68 1.21
CA ALA A 102 -20.66 22.69 2.18
C ALA A 102 -19.99 24.00 1.75
N VAL A 103 -20.82 25.02 1.57
CA VAL A 103 -20.44 26.36 1.13
C VAL A 103 -19.18 26.84 1.85
N ASP A 104 -18.30 27.48 1.08
CA ASP A 104 -17.15 28.25 1.56
C ASP A 104 -17.54 29.04 2.81
N GLY A 105 -17.04 28.56 3.94
CA GLY A 105 -17.38 29.03 5.27
C GLY A 105 -16.28 28.54 6.20
N ASP A 106 -15.22 29.33 6.22
CA ASP A 106 -14.12 29.33 7.16
C ASP A 106 -14.65 29.09 8.59
N ASP A 107 -14.61 27.85 9.08
CA ASP A 107 -14.69 27.51 10.51
C ASP A 107 -14.10 26.11 10.77
N ASP A 108 -12.84 26.14 11.21
CA ASP A 108 -12.14 25.07 11.92
C ASP A 108 -12.91 24.72 13.20
N ASP A 109 -13.76 23.70 13.17
CA ASP A 109 -14.25 23.11 14.40
C ASP A 109 -14.35 21.59 14.29
N ASP A 110 -13.17 20.94 14.28
CA ASP A 110 -13.00 19.50 14.47
C ASP A 110 -13.76 19.00 15.69
N GLU A 111 -13.96 19.87 16.70
CA GLU A 111 -14.74 19.60 17.90
C GLU A 111 -16.23 19.42 17.57
N ARG A 112 -16.80 20.23 16.67
CA ARG A 112 -18.19 20.11 16.22
C ARG A 112 -18.41 18.89 15.32
N LEU A 113 -17.40 18.50 14.55
CA LEU A 113 -17.43 17.27 13.78
C LEU A 113 -17.39 16.05 14.71
N MET A 114 -16.48 16.05 15.69
CA MET A 114 -16.35 15.01 16.72
C MET A 114 -17.58 14.91 17.63
N GLU A 115 -18.19 16.04 18.01
CA GLU A 115 -19.45 16.11 18.77
C GLU A 115 -20.56 15.38 18.01
N ARG A 116 -20.66 15.65 16.70
CA ARG A 116 -21.65 15.02 15.82
C ARG A 116 -21.42 13.51 15.63
N TRP A 117 -20.17 13.05 15.70
CA TRP A 117 -19.85 11.61 15.72
C TRP A 117 -20.14 10.96 17.09
N ARG A 118 -19.97 11.69 18.20
CA ARG A 118 -20.30 11.22 19.57
C ARG A 118 -21.80 11.14 19.81
N GLU A 119 -22.56 12.17 19.41
CA GLU A 119 -24.03 12.15 19.44
C GLU A 119 -24.59 10.99 18.60
N MET A 120 -23.93 10.66 17.49
CA MET A 120 -24.32 9.53 16.65
C MET A 120 -24.01 8.17 17.30
N ASP A 121 -22.84 8.03 17.94
CA ASP A 121 -22.45 6.81 18.68
C ASP A 121 -23.34 6.58 19.92
N GLU A 122 -23.73 7.65 20.63
CA GLU A 122 -24.69 7.56 21.74
C GLU A 122 -26.10 7.14 21.24
N ARG A 123 -26.58 7.72 20.13
CA ARG A 123 -27.87 7.35 19.54
C ARG A 123 -27.91 5.92 18.97
N LEU A 124 -26.76 5.39 18.54
CA LEU A 124 -26.62 4.00 18.10
C LEU A 124 -26.59 3.02 19.30
N LYS A 125 -25.95 3.41 20.40
CA LYS A 125 -25.90 2.62 21.65
C LYS A 125 -27.24 2.54 22.38
N GLU A 126 -28.11 3.52 22.19
CA GLU A 126 -29.47 3.54 22.76
C GLU A 126 -30.51 2.74 21.94
N GLY A 127 -30.09 2.02 20.89
CA GLY A 127 -30.89 0.94 20.27
C GLY A 127 -32.18 1.37 19.56
N GLY A 128 -32.32 2.65 19.20
CA GLY A 128 -33.55 3.23 18.68
C GLY A 128 -33.38 3.96 17.35
N VAL A 129 -32.90 3.30 16.29
CA VAL A 129 -33.00 3.86 14.94
C VAL A 129 -34.33 3.40 14.31
N ASP A 130 -35.23 4.34 14.05
CA ASP A 130 -36.48 4.08 13.33
C ASP A 130 -36.17 3.59 11.90
N ARG A 131 -36.82 2.49 11.49
CA ARG A 131 -36.65 1.86 10.17
C ARG A 131 -36.94 2.82 9.01
N LYS A 132 -37.74 3.86 9.25
CA LYS A 132 -38.03 4.92 8.27
C LYS A 132 -36.84 5.85 8.03
N GLU A 133 -36.13 6.29 9.07
CA GLU A 133 -34.97 7.19 8.92
C GLU A 133 -33.76 6.49 8.28
N LEU A 134 -33.51 5.24 8.62
CA LEU A 134 -32.48 4.42 7.95
C LEU A 134 -32.82 4.22 6.46
N GLY A 135 -34.10 4.02 6.14
CA GLY A 135 -34.60 3.95 4.77
C GLY A 135 -34.39 5.26 3.99
N GLU A 136 -34.64 6.41 4.62
CA GLU A 136 -34.43 7.75 4.06
C GLU A 136 -32.95 8.01 3.75
N TRP A 137 -32.06 7.63 4.67
CA TRP A 137 -30.60 7.80 4.52
C TRP A 137 -30.01 6.92 3.42
N ILE A 138 -30.49 5.67 3.32
CA ILE A 138 -30.11 4.77 2.23
C ILE A 138 -30.65 5.30 0.89
N ARG A 139 -31.81 5.96 0.88
CA ARG A 139 -32.38 6.62 -0.31
C ARG A 139 -31.53 7.80 -0.79
N VAL A 140 -31.04 8.66 0.11
CA VAL A 140 -30.14 9.78 -0.22
C VAL A 140 -28.77 9.27 -0.72
N LYS A 141 -28.29 8.14 -0.20
CA LYS A 141 -27.10 7.42 -0.70
C LYS A 141 -27.31 6.79 -2.09
N TYR A 142 -28.57 6.49 -2.43
CA TYR A 142 -29.04 5.81 -3.66
C TYR A 142 -29.12 6.68 -4.91
N GLU A 143 -29.04 7.99 -4.75
CA GLU A 143 -28.97 8.96 -5.84
C GLU A 143 -27.53 9.32 -6.20
N SER A 144 -26.54 8.65 -5.58
CA SER A 144 -25.13 8.84 -5.90
C SER A 144 -24.80 8.34 -7.32
N GLU A 145 -23.87 9.05 -7.98
CA GLU A 145 -23.47 8.78 -9.34
C GLU A 145 -22.88 7.36 -9.55
N VAL A 146 -22.34 6.72 -8.51
CA VAL A 146 -21.86 5.32 -8.57
C VAL A 146 -22.99 4.30 -8.49
N ALA A 147 -24.07 4.58 -7.76
CA ALA A 147 -25.28 3.76 -7.83
C ALA A 147 -25.95 3.88 -9.22
N ARG A 148 -25.82 5.04 -9.89
CA ARG A 148 -26.26 5.25 -11.28
C ARG A 148 -25.37 4.49 -12.28
N GLU A 149 -24.06 4.61 -12.19
CA GLU A 149 -23.09 3.88 -13.04
C GLU A 149 -23.26 2.35 -12.89
N TYR A 150 -23.56 1.88 -11.67
CA TYR A 150 -23.92 0.49 -11.41
C TYR A 150 -25.22 0.03 -12.09
N ARG A 151 -26.26 0.89 -12.14
CA ARG A 151 -27.51 0.58 -12.86
C ARG A 151 -27.31 0.56 -14.37
N GLU A 152 -26.53 1.49 -14.92
CA GLU A 152 -26.20 1.53 -16.35
C GLU A 152 -25.41 0.28 -16.78
N LEU A 153 -24.53 -0.24 -15.92
CA LEU A 153 -23.85 -1.52 -16.11
C LEU A 153 -24.79 -2.74 -16.01
N LEU A 154 -25.83 -2.68 -15.18
CA LEU A 154 -26.84 -3.73 -15.11
C LEU A 154 -27.75 -3.73 -16.34
N ASP A 155 -28.26 -2.58 -16.78
CA ASP A 155 -29.14 -2.48 -17.95
C ASP A 155 -28.41 -2.88 -19.25
N SER A 156 -27.14 -2.51 -19.40
CA SER A 156 -26.32 -2.95 -20.55
C SER A 156 -26.07 -4.47 -20.59
N SER A 157 -26.17 -5.16 -19.44
CA SER A 157 -26.10 -6.62 -19.37
C SER A 157 -27.43 -7.31 -19.72
N VAL A 158 -28.56 -6.58 -19.62
CA VAL A 158 -29.90 -7.08 -19.95
C VAL A 158 -30.18 -6.92 -21.46
N ASP A 159 -29.74 -5.81 -22.06
CA ASP A 159 -29.91 -5.54 -23.49
C ASP A 159 -29.09 -6.48 -24.41
N ALA A 160 -27.95 -6.99 -23.93
CA ALA A 160 -27.17 -8.00 -24.64
C ALA A 160 -27.90 -9.35 -24.80
N THR A 161 -29.00 -9.55 -24.08
CA THR A 161 -29.82 -10.78 -24.10
C THR A 161 -31.17 -10.61 -24.80
N THR A 162 -31.54 -9.39 -25.22
CA THR A 162 -32.88 -9.13 -25.80
C THR A 162 -32.80 -8.40 -27.15
N SER A 163 -31.94 -8.86 -28.05
CA SER A 163 -32.03 -8.51 -29.48
C SER A 163 -32.00 -9.77 -30.34
N THR A 164 -33.11 -10.51 -30.32
CA THR A 164 -33.43 -11.52 -31.31
C THR A 164 -33.72 -10.85 -32.66
N ALA A 165 -32.91 -11.23 -33.64
CA ALA A 165 -33.28 -11.55 -35.02
C ALA A 165 -34.29 -10.63 -35.74
N THR A 166 -33.78 -9.90 -36.74
CA THR A 166 -34.49 -9.77 -38.02
C THR A 166 -33.55 -10.23 -39.13
N ALA A 167 -33.97 -11.30 -39.80
CA ALA A 167 -33.26 -11.93 -40.89
C ALA A 167 -33.24 -11.02 -42.13
N THR A 168 -32.12 -11.00 -42.86
CA THR A 168 -32.18 -10.97 -44.32
C THR A 168 -31.07 -11.87 -44.88
N THR A 169 -31.55 -12.89 -45.55
CA THR A 169 -30.83 -13.94 -46.26
C THR A 169 -29.98 -13.37 -47.40
N THR A 170 -28.70 -13.75 -47.44
CA THR A 170 -28.03 -14.00 -48.73
C THR A 170 -27.02 -15.13 -48.58
N THR A 171 -27.06 -15.98 -49.58
CA THR A 171 -26.60 -17.36 -49.70
C THR A 171 -25.11 -17.50 -50.02
N THR A 172 -24.54 -18.65 -49.64
CA THR A 172 -23.36 -19.36 -50.20
C THR A 172 -21.98 -18.69 -50.00
N THR A 173 -20.92 -19.31 -49.47
CA THR A 173 -20.41 -20.69 -49.65
C THR A 173 -19.44 -21.04 -48.51
N TRP A 174 -19.44 -22.29 -48.03
CA TRP A 174 -18.55 -22.80 -46.98
C TRP A 174 -17.21 -23.28 -47.56
N SER A 175 -16.09 -22.94 -46.90
CA SER A 175 -14.76 -23.51 -47.15
C SER A 175 -14.01 -23.67 -45.82
N LYS A 176 -13.37 -24.84 -45.63
CA LYS A 176 -12.59 -25.23 -44.44
C LYS A 176 -11.24 -24.49 -44.34
N PRO A 177 -10.55 -24.51 -43.18
CA PRO A 177 -9.83 -23.38 -42.63
C PRO A 177 -8.39 -23.30 -43.14
N GLN A 178 -7.94 -22.08 -43.44
CA GLN A 178 -6.51 -21.76 -43.49
C GLN A 178 -6.14 -20.96 -42.24
N THR A 179 -5.17 -21.49 -41.52
CA THR A 179 -4.47 -20.90 -40.39
C THR A 179 -3.78 -19.61 -40.85
N THR A 180 -4.49 -18.48 -40.78
CA THR A 180 -3.86 -17.16 -40.84
C THR A 180 -3.83 -16.60 -39.43
N MET A 181 -2.62 -16.47 -38.89
CA MET A 181 -2.34 -15.70 -37.68
C MET A 181 -3.00 -14.32 -37.80
N SER A 182 -4.10 -14.12 -37.08
CA SER A 182 -4.74 -12.81 -37.02
C SER A 182 -3.96 -11.95 -36.03
N SER A 183 -3.00 -11.20 -36.58
CA SER A 183 -2.45 -10.00 -35.97
C SER A 183 -3.57 -9.00 -35.68
N LYS A 184 -4.14 -9.07 -34.47
CA LYS A 184 -4.77 -7.92 -33.82
C LYS A 184 -3.94 -7.54 -32.60
N ALA A 185 -2.70 -7.14 -32.85
CA ALA A 185 -1.96 -6.33 -31.89
C ALA A 185 -2.48 -4.89 -32.03
N SER A 186 -3.62 -4.60 -31.41
CA SER A 186 -3.90 -3.22 -30.99
C SER A 186 -2.69 -2.81 -30.15
N SER A 187 -2.02 -1.70 -30.49
CA SER A 187 -0.82 -1.25 -29.77
C SER A 187 -1.17 -1.07 -28.29
N ILE A 188 -0.74 -2.00 -27.44
CA ILE A 188 -0.96 -1.93 -26.00
C ILE A 188 -0.10 -0.79 -25.47
N ILE A 189 -0.73 0.34 -25.16
CA ILE A 189 -0.07 1.47 -24.52
C ILE A 189 -0.23 1.29 -23.02
N LEU A 190 0.89 1.09 -22.32
CA LEU A 190 0.90 1.12 -20.87
C LEU A 190 0.68 2.57 -20.43
N SER A 191 -0.34 2.80 -19.59
CA SER A 191 -0.50 4.10 -18.93
C SER A 191 0.75 4.42 -18.12
N GLU A 192 1.36 5.57 -18.41
CA GLU A 192 2.54 6.05 -17.72
C GLU A 192 2.09 6.95 -16.57
N GLU A 193 2.27 6.48 -15.34
CA GLU A 193 1.95 7.26 -14.13
C GLU A 193 2.98 8.38 -14.01
N GLN A 194 2.52 9.63 -14.00
CA GLN A 194 3.39 10.80 -13.94
C GLN A 194 4.10 10.88 -12.58
N PRO A 195 5.38 11.27 -12.55
CA PRO A 195 6.09 11.45 -11.29
C PRO A 195 5.43 12.57 -10.46
N PRO A 196 5.43 12.45 -9.12
CA PRO A 196 4.87 13.47 -8.25
C PRO A 196 5.71 14.74 -8.31
N SER A 197 5.09 15.90 -8.06
CA SER A 197 5.86 17.14 -7.94
C SER A 197 6.73 17.11 -6.68
N VAL A 198 7.84 17.87 -6.67
CA VAL A 198 8.67 18.03 -5.48
C VAL A 198 7.84 18.56 -4.29
N GLN A 199 6.84 19.39 -4.56
CA GLN A 199 5.96 19.93 -3.53
C GLN A 199 5.06 18.84 -2.92
N ASP A 200 4.54 17.92 -3.74
CA ASP A 200 3.72 16.80 -3.25
C ASP A 200 4.56 15.88 -2.36
N VAL A 201 5.77 15.53 -2.79
CA VAL A 201 6.70 14.71 -2.01
C VAL A 201 7.12 15.42 -0.72
N TYR A 202 7.33 16.74 -0.78
CA TYR A 202 7.63 17.54 0.40
C TYR A 202 6.53 17.44 1.45
N ASN A 203 5.28 17.69 1.05
CA ASN A 203 4.13 17.71 1.95
C ASN A 203 3.82 16.32 2.53
N THR A 204 3.87 15.27 1.69
CA THR A 204 3.34 13.95 2.03
C THR A 204 4.38 12.99 2.61
N GLN A 205 5.65 13.11 2.21
CA GLN A 205 6.70 12.16 2.60
C GLN A 205 7.82 12.85 3.39
N ALA A 206 8.44 13.87 2.81
CA ALA A 206 9.70 14.40 3.32
C ALA A 206 9.54 15.21 4.61
N TRP A 207 8.49 16.03 4.72
CA TRP A 207 8.21 16.83 5.91
C TRP A 207 7.83 15.96 7.13
N PRO A 208 6.88 14.99 7.03
CA PRO A 208 6.62 14.04 8.11
C PRO A 208 7.87 13.25 8.54
N PHE A 209 8.68 12.81 7.58
CA PHE A 209 9.93 12.08 7.87
C PHE A 209 10.97 12.96 8.58
N ALA A 210 11.17 14.19 8.12
CA ALA A 210 12.06 15.16 8.76
C ALA A 210 11.64 15.46 10.21
N LEU A 211 10.34 15.60 10.47
CA LEU A 211 9.78 15.74 11.80
C LEU A 211 10.00 14.49 12.66
N ALA A 212 9.81 13.30 12.09
CA ALA A 212 10.03 12.03 12.79
C ALA A 212 11.51 11.86 13.20
N LEU A 213 12.46 12.23 12.33
CA LEU A 213 13.88 12.22 12.65
C LEU A 213 14.23 13.13 13.83
N LEU A 214 13.61 14.31 13.94
CA LEU A 214 13.79 15.20 15.09
C LEU A 214 13.26 14.59 16.39
N LYS A 215 12.17 13.81 16.33
CA LYS A 215 11.61 13.14 17.51
C LYS A 215 12.44 11.93 17.97
N ARG A 216 13.31 11.39 17.11
CA ARG A 216 14.08 10.16 17.35
C ARG A 216 15.22 10.31 18.37
N ASN A 217 15.92 11.44 18.39
CA ASN A 217 17.13 11.61 19.20
C ASN A 217 16.84 12.38 20.50
N ARG A 218 17.32 11.87 21.66
CA ARG A 218 17.18 12.55 22.96
C ARG A 218 17.77 13.97 22.93
N LYS A 219 18.86 14.18 22.18
CA LYS A 219 19.45 15.52 21.96
C LYS A 219 18.53 16.42 21.12
N SER A 220 17.86 15.88 20.10
CA SER A 220 16.91 16.62 19.26
C SER A 220 15.60 16.91 19.97
N ARG A 221 15.15 16.02 20.88
CA ARG A 221 14.03 16.29 21.81
C ARG A 221 14.37 17.39 22.81
N LEU A 222 15.61 17.40 23.32
CA LEU A 222 16.10 18.47 24.19
C LEU A 222 16.21 19.80 23.42
N PHE A 223 16.63 19.75 22.15
CA PHE A 223 16.63 20.90 21.26
C PHE A 223 15.21 21.42 21.00
N LEU A 224 14.24 20.55 20.69
CA LEU A 224 12.82 20.92 20.53
C LEU A 224 12.23 21.48 21.82
N PHE A 225 12.61 20.94 22.97
CA PHE A 225 12.20 21.44 24.29
C PHE A 225 12.80 22.82 24.57
N ALA A 226 14.10 23.01 24.35
CA ALA A 226 14.76 24.31 24.46
C ALA A 226 14.18 25.34 23.48
N TRP A 227 13.91 24.92 22.25
CA TRP A 227 13.22 25.71 21.23
C TRP A 227 11.82 26.15 21.72
N SER A 228 11.02 25.24 22.27
CA SER A 228 9.70 25.57 22.83
C SER A 228 9.77 26.54 24.02
N LEU A 229 10.79 26.40 24.89
CA LEU A 229 11.02 27.29 26.02
C LEU A 229 11.46 28.69 25.59
N CYS A 230 12.30 28.81 24.56
CA CYS A 230 12.71 30.12 24.04
C CYS A 230 11.56 30.84 23.32
N GLY A 231 10.68 30.10 22.62
CA GLY A 231 9.48 30.66 21.99
C GLY A 231 8.44 31.15 23.01
N LEU A 232 8.09 30.32 24.00
CA LEU A 232 7.14 30.67 25.06
C LEU A 232 7.70 31.72 26.03
N GLY A 233 9.00 31.64 26.35
CA GLY A 233 9.71 32.62 27.17
C GLY A 233 9.76 34.00 26.51
N GLY A 234 9.89 34.08 25.19
CA GLY A 234 9.78 35.33 24.44
C GLY A 234 8.40 35.97 24.52
N VAL A 235 7.33 35.17 24.42
CA VAL A 235 5.93 35.65 24.55
C VAL A 235 5.63 36.14 25.97
N TYR A 236 6.07 35.40 26.99
CA TYR A 236 5.90 35.78 28.40
C TYR A 236 6.66 37.07 28.75
N TRP A 237 7.87 37.25 28.21
CA TRP A 237 8.65 38.48 28.38
C TRP A 237 8.05 39.71 27.69
N VAL A 238 7.46 39.54 26.51
CA VAL A 238 6.76 40.63 25.79
C VAL A 238 5.48 41.03 26.52
N GLN A 239 4.70 40.09 27.06
CA GLN A 239 3.51 40.38 27.87
C GLN A 239 3.82 41.09 29.19
N LEU A 240 4.98 40.81 29.79
CA LEU A 240 5.46 41.50 30.99
C LEU A 240 5.86 42.95 30.71
N LEU A 241 6.28 43.26 29.48
CA LEU A 241 6.73 44.59 29.05
C LEU A 241 5.63 45.40 28.34
N SER A 242 4.54 44.78 27.88
CA SER A 242 3.42 45.43 27.18
C SER A 242 2.30 45.94 28.11
N ARG A 243 2.55 45.98 29.42
CA ARG A 243 1.55 46.30 30.44
C ARG A 243 1.39 47.80 30.64
N ASP A 244 1.25 48.59 29.57
CA ASP A 244 0.72 49.95 29.67
C ASP A 244 0.09 50.46 28.36
N SER A 245 -1.19 50.82 28.48
CA SER A 245 -1.99 51.76 27.69
C SER A 245 -2.58 51.36 26.31
N THR A 246 -3.85 51.76 26.18
CA THR A 246 -4.88 51.50 25.17
C THR A 246 -4.90 52.56 24.05
N ALA A 247 -5.11 52.15 22.78
CA ALA A 247 -6.11 52.72 21.84
C ALA A 247 -5.74 52.65 20.33
N THR A 248 -6.71 52.14 19.56
CA THR A 248 -7.13 52.44 18.17
C THR A 248 -6.22 52.18 16.96
N ALA A 249 -6.81 51.41 16.04
CA ALA A 249 -6.33 50.96 14.73
C ALA A 249 -6.65 51.96 13.60
N THR A 250 -5.86 51.94 12.52
CA THR A 250 -6.26 51.75 11.10
C THR A 250 -5.14 52.25 10.17
N THR A 251 -4.35 51.35 9.54
CA THR A 251 -3.70 51.47 8.19
C THR A 251 -2.50 50.52 7.99
N ALA A 252 -2.68 49.20 8.13
CA ALA A 252 -1.62 48.24 7.75
C ALA A 252 -2.18 46.90 7.24
N VAL A 253 -3.10 46.98 6.28
CA VAL A 253 -3.54 45.83 5.45
C VAL A 253 -2.87 46.01 4.10
N SER A 254 -1.75 45.35 3.82
CA SER A 254 -1.24 45.15 2.44
C SER A 254 -0.04 44.19 2.26
N ILE A 255 0.47 43.51 3.30
CA ILE A 255 1.64 42.59 3.13
C ILE A 255 1.34 41.13 3.55
N THR A 256 0.18 40.84 4.15
CA THR A 256 -0.12 39.50 4.71
C THR A 256 -0.79 38.51 3.74
N SER A 257 -1.10 38.90 2.51
CA SER A 257 -1.90 38.07 1.58
C SER A 257 -1.11 37.01 0.80
N SER A 258 0.19 36.82 1.05
CA SER A 258 1.05 35.90 0.29
C SER A 258 1.63 34.72 1.09
N LEU A 259 1.14 34.47 2.31
CA LEU A 259 1.50 33.29 3.12
C LEU A 259 0.30 32.35 3.26
N PRO A 260 0.48 31.01 3.14
CA PRO A 260 -0.60 30.05 3.40
C PRO A 260 -1.11 30.17 4.84
N PRO A 261 -2.37 29.81 5.13
CA PRO A 261 -3.08 30.21 6.33
C PRO A 261 -2.54 29.46 7.55
N ILE A 262 -1.49 30.00 8.16
CA ILE A 262 -1.13 29.64 9.53
C ILE A 262 -2.07 30.44 10.42
N ASN A 263 -3.15 29.76 10.86
CA ASN A 263 -3.86 29.95 12.12
C ASN A 263 -4.37 31.39 12.41
N ARG A 264 -5.68 31.54 12.63
CA ARG A 264 -6.33 32.81 13.05
C ARG A 264 -5.58 33.53 14.19
N ALA A 265 -4.83 32.78 15.02
CA ALA A 265 -3.95 33.30 16.06
C ALA A 265 -2.73 34.10 15.56
N VAL A 266 -2.03 33.66 14.49
CA VAL A 266 -0.89 34.41 13.92
C VAL A 266 -1.37 35.64 13.17
N HIS A 267 -2.53 35.56 12.53
CA HIS A 267 -3.16 36.71 11.88
C HIS A 267 -3.66 37.76 12.90
N ARG A 268 -4.24 37.32 14.04
CA ARG A 268 -4.55 38.19 15.19
C ARG A 268 -3.29 38.77 15.83
N TYR A 269 -2.21 38.00 15.94
CA TYR A 269 -0.93 38.42 16.51
C TYR A 269 -0.21 39.46 15.63
N MET A 270 -0.16 39.26 14.31
CA MET A 270 0.35 40.27 13.38
C MET A 270 -0.51 41.53 13.37
N GLY A 271 -1.84 41.39 13.45
CA GLY A 271 -2.76 42.51 13.63
C GLY A 271 -2.51 43.31 14.93
N MET A 272 -2.22 42.62 16.04
CA MET A 272 -1.86 43.24 17.33
C MET A 272 -0.46 43.88 17.30
N ALA A 273 0.52 43.25 16.65
CA ALA A 273 1.87 43.80 16.47
C ALA A 273 1.89 45.05 15.58
N THR A 274 1.05 45.10 14.54
CA THR A 274 0.86 46.31 13.72
C THR A 274 0.15 47.43 14.47
N ALA A 275 -0.76 47.10 15.40
CA ALA A 275 -1.41 48.10 16.25
C ALA A 275 -0.45 48.72 17.29
N ALA A 276 0.56 47.97 17.74
CA ALA A 276 1.58 48.44 18.68
C ALA A 276 2.67 49.33 18.05
N ALA A 277 2.81 49.32 16.71
CA ALA A 277 3.85 50.08 16.00
C ALA A 277 3.51 51.56 15.75
N ALA A 278 2.28 52.01 16.08
CA ALA A 278 1.81 53.38 15.84
C ALA A 278 2.23 54.42 16.91
N GLY A 279 2.79 53.97 18.04
CA GLY A 279 3.35 54.85 19.08
C GLY A 279 4.87 54.96 18.93
N GLY A 280 5.35 56.14 18.54
CA GLY A 280 6.74 56.44 18.15
C GLY A 280 7.86 56.23 19.20
N GLY A 281 7.68 55.37 20.21
CA GLY A 281 8.71 54.96 21.17
C GLY A 281 9.00 53.44 21.19
N PHE A 282 8.26 52.62 20.42
CA PHE A 282 8.22 51.15 20.57
C PHE A 282 8.97 50.33 19.51
N ILE A 283 9.83 50.96 18.70
CA ILE A 283 10.50 50.29 17.58
C ILE A 283 11.53 49.25 18.09
N TYR A 284 12.27 49.55 19.15
CA TYR A 284 13.36 48.66 19.62
C TYR A 284 12.87 47.36 20.28
N TYR A 285 11.82 47.42 21.10
CA TYR A 285 11.28 46.23 21.79
C TYR A 285 10.51 45.30 20.84
N ASN A 286 9.81 45.85 19.85
CA ASN A 286 9.19 45.05 18.79
C ASN A 286 10.24 44.40 17.88
N LEU A 287 11.34 45.10 17.54
CA LEU A 287 12.44 44.51 16.79
C LEU A 287 13.16 43.41 17.57
N LEU A 288 13.33 43.56 18.89
CA LEU A 288 13.91 42.53 19.76
C LEU A 288 12.99 41.30 19.86
N ALA A 289 11.69 41.52 20.08
CA ALA A 289 10.70 40.44 20.14
C ALA A 289 10.60 39.67 18.81
N VAL A 290 10.54 40.39 17.69
CA VAL A 290 10.59 39.80 16.33
C VAL A 290 11.91 39.08 16.11
N GLY A 291 13.04 39.66 16.53
CA GLY A 291 14.36 39.03 16.46
C GLY A 291 14.42 37.72 17.25
N VAL A 292 13.87 37.68 18.46
CA VAL A 292 13.78 36.45 19.28
C VAL A 292 12.90 35.41 18.60
N VAL A 293 11.73 35.77 18.07
CA VAL A 293 10.84 34.82 17.36
C VAL A 293 11.50 34.29 16.08
N VAL A 294 12.17 35.14 15.31
CA VAL A 294 12.90 34.73 14.10
C VAL A 294 14.05 33.79 14.43
N LEU A 295 14.86 34.11 15.44
CA LEU A 295 16.00 33.28 15.85
C LEU A 295 15.57 31.95 16.48
N THR A 296 14.52 31.99 17.31
CA THR A 296 14.10 30.82 18.09
C THR A 296 13.17 29.91 17.30
N ALA A 297 12.24 30.45 16.50
CA ALA A 297 11.26 29.65 15.75
C ALA A 297 11.43 29.71 14.22
N GLY A 298 11.73 30.88 13.67
CA GLY A 298 11.87 31.06 12.21
C GLY A 298 13.03 30.27 11.61
N ILE A 299 14.25 30.43 12.15
CA ILE A 299 15.45 29.78 11.63
C ILE A 299 15.37 28.25 11.74
N PRO A 300 15.03 27.64 12.88
CA PRO A 300 14.99 26.18 12.97
C PRO A 300 13.88 25.56 12.10
N TYR A 301 12.73 26.21 11.99
CA TYR A 301 11.68 25.81 11.05
C TYR A 301 12.18 25.89 9.59
N TYR A 302 12.82 27.00 9.22
CA TYR A 302 13.40 27.17 7.90
C TYR A 302 14.44 26.09 7.60
N LEU A 303 15.38 25.81 8.50
CA LEU A 303 16.38 24.76 8.33
C LEU A 303 15.75 23.37 8.19
N LEU A 304 14.73 23.06 9.00
CA LEU A 304 13.98 21.80 8.90
C LEU A 304 13.24 21.70 7.55
N SER A 305 12.66 22.81 7.10
CA SER A 305 12.01 22.91 5.79
C SER A 305 13.02 22.72 4.67
N GLN A 306 14.20 23.34 4.74
CA GLN A 306 15.28 23.12 3.77
C GLN A 306 15.74 21.66 3.75
N MET A 307 15.83 21.00 4.90
CA MET A 307 16.15 19.57 4.97
C MET A 307 15.07 18.71 4.30
N ALA A 308 13.80 18.92 4.64
CA ALA A 308 12.67 18.23 4.02
C ALA A 308 12.61 18.50 2.50
N TRP A 309 12.87 19.72 2.06
CA TRP A 309 12.89 20.10 0.66
C TRP A 309 14.06 19.46 -0.10
N SER A 310 15.23 19.34 0.55
CA SER A 310 16.35 18.57 0.04
C SER A 310 16.02 17.07 -0.11
N ILE A 311 15.37 16.48 0.88
CA ILE A 311 14.90 15.08 0.82
C ILE A 311 13.92 14.92 -0.34
N ALA A 312 12.90 15.77 -0.44
CA ALA A 312 11.89 15.70 -1.49
C ALA A 312 12.51 15.78 -2.89
N ARG A 313 13.42 16.73 -3.14
CA ARG A 313 14.17 16.82 -4.40
C ARG A 313 14.94 15.55 -4.72
N ASN A 314 15.65 15.00 -3.73
CA ASN A 314 16.44 13.80 -3.95
C ASN A 314 15.54 12.59 -4.27
N LEU A 315 14.38 12.46 -3.63
CA LEU A 315 13.43 11.40 -3.94
C LEU A 315 12.85 11.50 -5.36
N VAL A 316 12.58 12.73 -5.84
CA VAL A 316 12.08 12.95 -7.20
C VAL A 316 13.16 12.75 -8.25
N ASN A 317 14.38 13.25 -8.00
CA ASN A 317 15.45 13.26 -8.99
C ASN A 317 16.20 11.93 -9.14
N ASN A 318 16.18 11.08 -8.11
CA ASN A 318 16.89 9.79 -8.12
C ASN A 318 15.93 8.60 -8.34
N ARG A 319 14.82 8.82 -9.03
CA ARG A 319 13.90 7.75 -9.42
C ARG A 319 14.57 6.83 -10.43
N LEU A 320 14.37 5.53 -10.25
CA LEU A 320 14.99 4.49 -11.07
C LEU A 320 13.91 3.90 -11.97
N ASP A 321 13.85 4.39 -13.20
CA ASP A 321 12.93 3.88 -14.21
C ASP A 321 13.40 2.54 -14.76
N ALA A 322 12.44 1.69 -15.13
CA ALA A 322 12.74 0.42 -15.77
C ALA A 322 13.34 0.65 -17.16
N PHE A 323 14.31 -0.19 -17.54
CA PHE A 323 14.81 -0.18 -18.91
C PHE A 323 13.70 -0.50 -19.91
N LYS A 324 13.81 0.06 -21.13
CA LYS A 324 12.84 -0.19 -22.22
C LYS A 324 12.65 -1.67 -22.51
N SER A 325 13.70 -2.48 -22.39
CA SER A 325 13.66 -3.94 -22.52
C SER A 325 12.66 -4.59 -21.54
N ALA A 326 12.67 -4.19 -20.27
CA ALA A 326 11.73 -4.69 -19.26
C ALA A 326 10.29 -4.25 -19.55
N ARG A 327 10.10 -3.00 -19.99
CA ARG A 327 8.78 -2.49 -20.41
C ARG A 327 8.23 -3.25 -21.61
N ASN A 328 9.07 -3.48 -22.63
CA ASN A 328 8.71 -4.25 -23.82
C ASN A 328 8.35 -5.70 -23.47
N LEU A 329 9.07 -6.32 -22.54
CA LEU A 329 8.77 -7.67 -22.07
C LEU A 329 7.39 -7.75 -21.40
N LEU A 330 7.06 -6.77 -20.55
CA LEU A 330 5.72 -6.69 -19.96
C LEU A 330 4.64 -6.51 -21.05
N ILE A 331 4.83 -5.60 -21.99
CA ILE A 331 3.90 -5.38 -23.11
C ILE A 331 3.68 -6.67 -23.91
N GLN A 332 4.77 -7.38 -24.23
CA GLN A 332 4.71 -8.66 -24.93
C GLN A 332 3.90 -9.68 -24.13
N ARG A 333 4.14 -9.80 -22.81
CA ARG A 333 3.41 -10.72 -21.95
C ARG A 333 1.93 -10.39 -21.85
N ILE A 334 1.56 -9.12 -21.76
CA ILE A 334 0.17 -8.67 -21.80
C ILE A 334 -0.46 -9.05 -23.15
N GLY A 335 0.25 -8.83 -24.27
CA GLY A 335 -0.22 -9.22 -25.60
C GLY A 335 -0.50 -10.72 -25.75
N THR A 336 0.18 -11.56 -24.96
CA THR A 336 -0.06 -13.01 -24.91
C THR A 336 -1.07 -13.44 -23.83
N GLY A 337 -1.67 -12.52 -23.09
CA GLY A 337 -2.55 -12.82 -21.94
C GLY A 337 -1.83 -13.42 -20.72
N ARG A 338 -0.48 -13.43 -20.73
CA ARG A 338 0.38 -13.99 -19.67
C ARG A 338 0.72 -12.96 -18.58
N ALA A 339 0.31 -11.71 -18.74
CA ALA A 339 0.43 -10.67 -17.72
C ALA A 339 -0.72 -9.65 -17.84
N THR A 340 -0.99 -8.92 -16.75
CA THR A 340 -1.93 -7.78 -16.74
C THR A 340 -1.31 -6.64 -15.93
N ARG A 341 -1.39 -5.41 -16.44
CA ARG A 341 -1.09 -4.20 -15.66
C ARG A 341 -2.36 -3.73 -14.96
N LEU A 342 -2.33 -3.69 -13.64
CA LEU A 342 -3.40 -3.18 -12.79
C LEU A 342 -2.93 -1.91 -12.07
N LYS A 343 -3.88 -1.20 -11.46
CA LYS A 343 -3.58 0.01 -10.65
C LYS A 343 -2.73 -0.32 -9.42
N SER A 344 -2.96 -1.48 -8.81
CA SER A 344 -2.30 -1.91 -7.58
C SER A 344 -1.04 -2.75 -7.80
N CYS A 345 -0.86 -3.36 -8.96
CA CYS A 345 0.26 -4.24 -9.27
C CYS A 345 0.39 -4.55 -10.77
N ASP A 346 1.53 -5.09 -11.16
CA ASP A 346 1.66 -5.86 -12.40
C ASP A 346 1.62 -7.34 -12.06
N VAL A 347 0.77 -8.10 -12.75
CA VAL A 347 0.53 -9.52 -12.47
C VAL A 347 1.05 -10.35 -13.62
N TYR A 348 1.76 -11.44 -13.32
CA TYR A 348 2.33 -12.38 -14.26
C TYR A 348 1.78 -13.77 -13.94
N TYR A 349 1.13 -14.40 -14.91
CA TYR A 349 0.37 -15.64 -14.70
C TYR A 349 1.20 -16.88 -15.03
N PRO A 350 0.98 -18.02 -14.37
CA PRO A 350 1.50 -19.35 -14.75
C PRO A 350 0.92 -19.89 -16.04
N THR A 351 1.64 -20.74 -16.77
CA THR A 351 1.06 -21.46 -17.91
C THR A 351 -0.06 -22.36 -17.42
N VAL A 352 -1.14 -22.46 -18.19
CA VAL A 352 -2.33 -23.26 -17.85
C VAL A 352 -2.19 -24.57 -18.64
N ASP A 353 -2.00 -25.69 -17.95
CA ASP A 353 -1.79 -27.01 -18.58
C ASP A 353 -3.13 -27.71 -18.90
N ASP A 354 -4.10 -27.60 -17.99
CA ASP A 354 -5.50 -28.01 -18.13
C ASP A 354 -6.36 -26.77 -17.83
N ASP A 355 -7.51 -26.55 -18.47
CA ASP A 355 -8.35 -25.32 -18.40
C ASP A 355 -8.67 -24.74 -16.99
N GLU A 356 -8.18 -25.36 -15.92
CA GLU A 356 -8.16 -24.89 -14.54
C GLU A 356 -6.97 -23.96 -14.23
N LYS A 357 -7.29 -22.74 -13.79
CA LYS A 357 -6.31 -21.72 -13.38
C LYS A 357 -5.84 -21.90 -11.95
N VAL A 358 -5.05 -22.94 -11.72
CA VAL A 358 -4.51 -23.24 -10.40
C VAL A 358 -3.02 -22.99 -10.38
N ALA A 359 -2.55 -22.26 -9.37
CA ALA A 359 -1.13 -22.06 -9.09
C ALA A 359 -0.82 -22.63 -7.71
N LYS A 360 0.15 -23.54 -7.63
CA LYS A 360 0.59 -24.07 -6.33
C LYS A 360 1.17 -22.99 -5.42
N ARG A 361 1.75 -21.94 -6.01
CA ARG A 361 2.40 -20.83 -5.28
C ARG A 361 2.02 -19.49 -5.89
N GLY A 362 1.81 -18.51 -5.03
CA GLY A 362 1.74 -17.10 -5.39
C GLY A 362 2.81 -16.29 -4.67
N LEU A 363 3.30 -15.22 -5.30
CA LEU A 363 4.27 -14.30 -4.73
C LEU A 363 3.78 -12.86 -4.92
N VAL A 364 3.52 -12.17 -3.81
CA VAL A 364 3.40 -10.70 -3.82
C VAL A 364 4.77 -10.10 -3.56
N PHE A 365 5.27 -9.30 -4.50
CA PHE A 365 6.63 -8.76 -4.45
C PHE A 365 6.64 -7.23 -4.39
N TYR A 366 7.33 -6.66 -3.41
CA TYR A 366 7.48 -5.21 -3.24
C TYR A 366 8.79 -4.71 -3.88
N PRO A 367 8.70 -3.71 -4.79
CA PRO A 367 9.87 -3.05 -5.37
C PRO A 367 10.82 -2.41 -4.35
N GLY A 368 12.06 -2.22 -4.77
CA GLY A 368 13.04 -1.42 -4.05
C GLY A 368 12.67 0.06 -3.99
N ALA A 369 13.28 0.80 -3.06
CA ALA A 369 13.08 2.23 -2.94
C ALA A 369 13.41 2.93 -4.28
N LEU A 370 12.49 3.76 -4.74
CA LEU A 370 12.58 4.55 -5.98
C LEU A 370 12.58 3.75 -7.29
N VAL A 371 12.49 2.41 -7.23
CA VAL A 371 12.51 1.52 -8.40
C VAL A 371 11.10 1.34 -8.98
N ASP A 372 10.99 1.49 -10.30
CA ASP A 372 9.76 1.18 -11.06
C ASP A 372 9.42 -0.31 -10.95
N ARG A 373 8.15 -0.63 -10.66
CA ARG A 373 7.63 -2.00 -10.60
C ARG A 373 7.93 -2.83 -11.87
N THR A 374 7.98 -2.18 -13.03
CA THR A 374 8.27 -2.79 -14.32
C THR A 374 9.70 -3.33 -14.41
N ALA A 375 10.63 -2.81 -13.61
CA ALA A 375 12.02 -3.27 -13.61
C ALA A 375 12.15 -4.75 -13.22
N TYR A 376 11.14 -5.30 -12.53
CA TYR A 376 11.08 -6.69 -12.10
C TYR A 376 10.50 -7.64 -13.15
N ALA A 377 10.07 -7.12 -14.32
CA ALA A 377 9.41 -7.91 -15.35
C ALA A 377 10.22 -9.15 -15.77
N THR A 378 11.54 -9.05 -15.90
CA THR A 378 12.38 -10.18 -16.31
C THR A 378 12.29 -11.36 -15.35
N ILE A 379 12.52 -11.13 -14.06
CA ILE A 379 12.45 -12.19 -13.04
C ILE A 379 11.00 -12.64 -12.86
N ALA A 380 10.04 -11.72 -12.83
CA ALA A 380 8.63 -12.06 -12.68
C ALA A 380 8.13 -12.99 -13.81
N CYS A 381 8.57 -12.76 -15.05
CA CYS A 381 8.30 -13.67 -16.16
C CYS A 381 8.88 -15.06 -15.91
N LYS A 382 10.17 -15.15 -15.53
CA LYS A 382 10.84 -16.44 -15.29
C LYS A 382 10.20 -17.22 -14.14
N LEU A 383 9.80 -16.54 -13.06
CA LEU A 383 9.04 -17.13 -11.96
C LEU A 383 7.66 -17.62 -12.42
N SER A 384 6.97 -16.84 -13.25
CA SER A 384 5.67 -17.23 -13.80
C SER A 384 5.75 -18.41 -14.76
N ASP A 385 6.83 -18.52 -15.53
CA ASP A 385 7.09 -19.69 -16.38
C ASP A 385 7.41 -20.94 -15.55
N ALA A 386 7.89 -20.78 -14.31
CA ALA A 386 8.08 -21.85 -13.34
C ALA A 386 6.80 -22.22 -12.55
N GLY A 387 5.63 -21.72 -12.95
CA GLY A 387 4.35 -22.08 -12.35
C GLY A 387 3.89 -21.21 -11.18
N ILE A 388 4.56 -20.08 -10.93
CA ILE A 388 4.27 -19.20 -9.78
C ILE A 388 3.47 -17.97 -10.22
N LEU A 389 2.33 -17.70 -9.58
CA LEU A 389 1.61 -16.46 -9.86
C LEU A 389 2.32 -15.29 -9.17
N VAL A 390 2.83 -14.33 -9.95
CA VAL A 390 3.62 -13.22 -9.41
C VAL A 390 2.85 -11.91 -9.53
N ALA A 391 2.72 -11.18 -8.43
CA ALA A 391 2.15 -9.84 -8.39
C ALA A 391 3.18 -8.84 -7.86
N VAL A 392 3.71 -7.99 -8.74
CA VAL A 392 4.67 -6.93 -8.36
C VAL A 392 3.90 -5.68 -7.97
N ALA A 393 3.96 -5.29 -6.69
CA ALA A 393 3.16 -4.21 -6.14
C ALA A 393 3.48 -2.84 -6.78
N ASN A 394 2.44 -2.04 -6.99
CA ASN A 394 2.57 -0.65 -7.39
C ASN A 394 2.76 0.27 -6.17
N LEU A 395 3.87 0.99 -6.13
CA LEU A 395 4.20 1.98 -5.11
C LEU A 395 4.16 3.42 -5.64
N GLU A 396 3.68 3.63 -6.86
CA GLU A 396 3.46 4.96 -7.40
C GLU A 396 2.40 5.75 -6.60
N PRO A 397 2.49 7.09 -6.57
CA PRO A 397 3.47 7.92 -7.29
C PRO A 397 4.83 8.01 -6.57
N TYR A 398 4.98 7.51 -5.34
CA TYR A 398 6.15 7.82 -4.51
C TYR A 398 7.33 6.86 -4.67
N ARG A 399 7.07 5.62 -5.13
CA ARG A 399 8.04 4.50 -5.21
C ARG A 399 8.78 4.23 -3.90
N LEU A 400 8.24 4.68 -2.78
CA LEU A 400 8.88 4.58 -1.48
C LEU A 400 7.81 4.54 -0.39
N VAL A 401 8.05 3.68 0.61
CA VAL A 401 7.22 3.63 1.81
C VAL A 401 8.05 4.17 2.97
N MET A 402 7.90 5.45 3.28
CA MET A 402 8.71 6.10 4.33
C MET A 402 8.13 5.98 5.74
N ASN A 403 6.88 5.53 5.90
CA ASN A 403 6.27 5.32 7.21
C ASN A 403 5.23 4.20 7.13
N LEU A 404 5.47 3.06 7.81
CA LEU A 404 4.49 1.97 7.82
C LEU A 404 3.35 2.17 8.81
N GLN A 405 3.49 3.03 9.83
CA GLN A 405 2.39 3.27 10.78
C GLN A 405 1.14 3.84 10.10
N SER A 406 1.33 4.65 9.06
CA SER A 406 0.25 5.16 8.19
C SER A 406 -0.01 4.28 6.96
N TYR A 407 0.79 3.23 6.75
CA TYR A 407 0.67 2.34 5.60
C TYR A 407 0.09 1.00 6.06
N ASN A 408 -1.23 0.84 5.88
CA ASN A 408 -1.93 -0.40 6.22
C ASN A 408 -1.40 -1.57 5.37
N CYS A 409 -0.43 -2.31 5.90
CA CYS A 409 0.31 -3.34 5.18
C CYS A 409 -0.60 -4.48 4.78
N LYS A 410 -1.38 -5.00 5.75
CA LYS A 410 -2.36 -6.06 5.51
C LYS A 410 -3.32 -5.68 4.40
N GLU A 411 -3.92 -4.49 4.48
CA GLU A 411 -4.83 -4.02 3.44
C GLU A 411 -4.18 -3.97 2.07
N ARG A 412 -2.97 -3.40 1.98
CA ARG A 412 -2.26 -3.27 0.70
C ARG A 412 -1.91 -4.62 0.11
N VAL A 413 -1.43 -5.56 0.92
CA VAL A 413 -1.13 -6.93 0.48
C VAL A 413 -2.40 -7.62 0.00
N MET A 414 -3.46 -7.60 0.79
CA MET A 414 -4.74 -8.23 0.44
C MET A 414 -5.37 -7.61 -0.82
N ARG A 415 -5.19 -6.30 -1.01
CA ARG A 415 -5.60 -5.59 -2.23
C ARG A 415 -4.84 -6.12 -3.45
N VAL A 416 -3.52 -6.28 -3.36
CA VAL A 416 -2.69 -6.84 -4.44
C VAL A 416 -3.07 -8.29 -4.73
N ILE A 417 -3.27 -9.11 -3.70
CA ILE A 417 -3.71 -10.52 -3.85
C ILE A 417 -5.06 -10.57 -4.57
N SER A 418 -6.05 -9.82 -4.08
CA SER A 418 -7.38 -9.79 -4.68
C SER A 418 -7.32 -9.35 -6.14
N ASP A 419 -6.67 -8.23 -6.42
CA ASP A 419 -6.55 -7.72 -7.78
C ASP A 419 -5.81 -8.72 -8.69
N ALA A 420 -4.79 -9.41 -8.19
CA ALA A 420 -4.06 -10.42 -8.96
C ALA A 420 -4.91 -11.65 -9.33
N LEU A 421 -5.74 -12.11 -8.42
CA LEU A 421 -6.63 -13.27 -8.63
C LEU A 421 -7.85 -12.93 -9.48
N PHE A 422 -8.39 -11.72 -9.27
CA PHE A 422 -9.72 -11.36 -9.76
C PHE A 422 -9.71 -10.36 -10.88
N LEU A 423 -8.79 -9.39 -10.97
CA LEU A 423 -8.86 -8.32 -11.97
C LEU A 423 -8.11 -8.60 -13.26
N GLY A 424 -7.35 -9.69 -13.33
CA GLY A 424 -6.63 -10.08 -14.53
C GLY A 424 -7.49 -10.29 -15.77
N ASP A 425 -6.97 -9.88 -16.93
CA ASP A 425 -7.54 -10.20 -18.25
C ASP A 425 -7.21 -11.62 -18.71
N SER A 426 -6.72 -12.48 -17.81
CA SER A 426 -6.35 -13.86 -18.15
C SER A 426 -7.53 -14.74 -18.60
N GLY A 427 -8.79 -14.28 -18.47
CA GLY A 427 -10.00 -15.02 -18.87
C GLY A 427 -10.56 -15.98 -17.82
N GLY A 428 -10.71 -15.52 -16.56
CA GLY A 428 -11.20 -16.33 -15.43
C GLY A 428 -10.41 -16.14 -14.13
N VAL A 429 -10.95 -16.61 -13.00
CA VAL A 429 -10.35 -16.49 -11.65
C VAL A 429 -9.23 -17.50 -11.39
N TRP A 430 -8.10 -17.02 -10.87
CA TRP A 430 -7.02 -17.89 -10.39
C TRP A 430 -7.28 -18.44 -8.98
N GLN A 431 -6.85 -19.66 -8.74
CA GLN A 431 -6.72 -20.25 -7.41
C GLN A 431 -5.25 -20.39 -7.06
N VAL A 432 -4.87 -19.94 -5.87
CA VAL A 432 -3.51 -20.05 -5.35
C VAL A 432 -3.56 -20.81 -4.03
N GLU A 433 -2.83 -21.92 -3.93
CA GLU A 433 -2.84 -22.74 -2.70
C GLU A 433 -2.11 -22.06 -1.53
N GLU A 434 -0.96 -21.45 -1.81
CA GLU A 434 -0.11 -20.83 -0.79
C GLU A 434 0.52 -19.53 -1.31
N TRP A 435 0.39 -18.45 -0.53
CA TRP A 435 1.00 -17.15 -0.83
C TRP A 435 2.30 -16.93 -0.06
N ALA A 436 3.29 -16.37 -0.75
CA ALA A 436 4.50 -15.80 -0.19
C ALA A 436 4.51 -14.28 -0.32
N LEU A 437 5.22 -13.62 0.59
CA LEU A 437 5.52 -12.19 0.50
C LEU A 437 7.00 -12.00 0.26
N GLY A 438 7.35 -11.04 -0.58
CA GLY A 438 8.75 -10.72 -0.79
C GLY A 438 8.99 -9.28 -1.15
N GLY A 439 10.27 -8.92 -1.23
CA GLY A 439 10.65 -7.62 -1.72
C GLY A 439 12.15 -7.46 -1.88
N HIS A 440 12.50 -6.45 -2.67
CA HIS A 440 13.87 -6.05 -2.92
C HIS A 440 14.23 -4.84 -2.05
N SER A 441 15.39 -4.87 -1.40
CA SER A 441 15.90 -3.73 -0.63
C SER A 441 14.85 -3.22 0.38
N MET A 442 14.45 -1.94 0.32
CA MET A 442 13.37 -1.37 1.14
C MET A 442 12.03 -2.12 1.01
N GLY A 443 11.70 -2.68 -0.16
CA GLY A 443 10.51 -3.51 -0.33
C GLY A 443 10.51 -4.75 0.55
N GLY A 444 11.69 -5.29 0.85
CA GLY A 444 11.85 -6.39 1.81
C GLY A 444 11.48 -5.99 3.23
N HIS A 445 11.67 -4.72 3.62
CA HIS A 445 11.21 -4.22 4.92
C HIS A 445 9.69 -4.22 5.04
N VAL A 446 8.99 -3.90 3.95
CA VAL A 446 7.52 -4.00 3.87
C VAL A 446 7.07 -5.44 4.06
N ALA A 447 7.72 -6.40 3.38
CA ALA A 447 7.41 -7.82 3.51
C ALA A 447 7.63 -8.35 4.94
N ILE A 448 8.78 -8.01 5.56
CA ILE A 448 9.08 -8.36 6.95
C ILE A 448 8.02 -7.81 7.89
N ALA A 449 7.73 -6.51 7.81
CA ALA A 449 6.79 -5.86 8.71
C ALA A 449 5.36 -6.40 8.56
N ALA A 450 4.91 -6.65 7.32
CA ALA A 450 3.59 -7.20 7.05
C ALA A 450 3.42 -8.59 7.70
N VAL A 451 4.39 -9.49 7.51
CA VAL A 451 4.35 -10.84 8.10
C VAL A 451 4.54 -10.80 9.61
N ALA A 452 5.49 -10.00 10.10
CA ALA A 452 5.75 -9.87 11.52
C ALA A 452 4.51 -9.42 12.29
N ASN A 453 3.73 -8.47 11.77
CA ASN A 453 2.66 -7.85 12.53
C ASN A 453 1.27 -8.45 12.25
N GLU A 454 0.91 -8.67 10.99
CA GLU A 454 -0.51 -8.79 10.60
C GLU A 454 -0.81 -9.98 9.68
N MET A 455 0.19 -10.48 8.96
CA MET A 455 0.00 -11.49 7.90
C MET A 455 0.50 -12.89 8.28
N SER A 456 1.00 -13.10 9.50
CA SER A 456 1.61 -14.37 9.91
C SER A 456 0.67 -15.59 9.91
N SER A 457 -0.66 -15.37 9.92
CA SER A 457 -1.65 -16.45 9.80
C SER A 457 -1.88 -16.90 8.36
N THR A 458 -1.64 -16.00 7.39
CA THR A 458 -1.94 -16.23 5.96
C THR A 458 -0.67 -16.52 5.16
N VAL A 459 0.46 -15.91 5.52
CA VAL A 459 1.73 -16.00 4.78
C VAL A 459 2.80 -16.58 5.68
N LYS A 460 3.37 -17.72 5.25
CA LYS A 460 4.43 -18.45 5.97
C LYS A 460 5.79 -18.43 5.26
N LYS A 461 5.87 -17.85 4.06
CA LYS A 461 7.12 -17.75 3.28
C LYS A 461 7.46 -16.30 2.97
N VAL A 462 8.70 -15.90 3.24
CA VAL A 462 9.23 -14.55 2.99
C VAL A 462 10.44 -14.61 2.07
N VAL A 463 10.46 -13.82 0.99
CA VAL A 463 11.56 -13.76 0.02
C VAL A 463 12.20 -12.37 0.03
N LEU A 464 13.49 -12.28 0.37
CA LEU A 464 14.21 -11.02 0.54
C LEU A 464 15.39 -10.95 -0.42
N TRP A 465 15.41 -9.96 -1.31
CA TRP A 465 16.52 -9.72 -2.25
C TRP A 465 17.27 -8.44 -1.87
N GLY A 466 18.60 -8.51 -1.69
CA GLY A 466 19.42 -7.35 -1.35
C GLY A 466 19.08 -6.76 0.03
N VAL A 467 18.72 -7.60 1.01
CA VAL A 467 18.32 -7.16 2.35
C VAL A 467 19.30 -7.66 3.39
N ALA A 468 19.85 -6.76 4.19
CA ALA A 468 20.77 -7.07 5.29
C ALA A 468 20.57 -6.16 6.52
N SER A 469 19.38 -5.57 6.65
CA SER A 469 18.98 -4.74 7.78
C SER A 469 17.53 -5.01 8.15
N TYR A 470 17.23 -4.94 9.44
CA TYR A 470 15.85 -5.07 9.92
C TYR A 470 15.14 -3.71 9.84
N PRO A 471 13.81 -3.68 9.61
CA PRO A 471 13.05 -2.44 9.66
C PRO A 471 13.30 -1.64 10.95
N ASP A 472 13.53 -0.34 10.81
CA ASP A 472 13.78 0.55 11.94
C ASP A 472 12.49 0.73 12.76
N PRO A 473 12.46 0.44 14.07
CA PRO A 473 11.22 0.52 14.86
C PRO A 473 10.56 1.90 14.88
N SER A 474 11.30 2.99 14.66
CA SER A 474 10.75 4.35 14.62
C SER A 474 10.02 4.68 13.32
N THR A 475 10.29 3.91 12.26
CA THR A 475 9.73 4.10 10.92
C THR A 475 8.79 2.95 10.53
N PHE A 476 9.10 1.76 11.05
CA PHE A 476 8.54 0.46 10.73
C PHE A 476 8.43 -0.39 12.02
N PRO A 477 7.53 -0.04 12.95
CA PRO A 477 7.37 -0.79 14.19
C PRO A 477 6.89 -2.21 13.86
N CYS A 478 7.74 -3.20 14.10
CA CYS A 478 7.38 -4.60 13.97
C CYS A 478 8.16 -5.46 14.97
N ARG A 479 7.53 -6.54 15.42
CA ARG A 479 8.20 -7.55 16.27
C ARG A 479 9.27 -8.29 15.48
N ALA A 480 10.13 -9.04 16.16
CA ALA A 480 11.16 -9.83 15.48
C ALA A 480 10.51 -11.01 14.74
N LEU A 481 10.93 -11.27 13.51
CA LEU A 481 10.33 -12.32 12.68
C LEU A 481 10.55 -13.72 13.28
N ARG A 482 11.62 -13.92 14.05
CA ARG A 482 11.87 -15.13 14.85
C ARG A 482 10.83 -15.43 15.93
N GLU A 483 10.03 -14.44 16.32
CA GLU A 483 8.94 -14.60 17.30
C GLU A 483 7.65 -15.07 16.62
N VAL A 484 7.66 -15.22 15.28
CA VAL A 484 6.53 -15.69 14.49
C VAL A 484 6.71 -17.16 14.16
N SER A 485 5.76 -17.99 14.58
CA SER A 485 5.83 -19.44 14.37
C SER A 485 5.63 -19.83 12.90
N GLY A 486 6.44 -20.81 12.47
CA GLY A 486 6.35 -21.45 11.16
C GLY A 486 6.69 -20.57 9.96
N VAL A 487 7.40 -19.44 10.15
CA VAL A 487 7.80 -18.58 9.03
C VAL A 487 9.15 -19.02 8.48
N ASN A 488 9.18 -19.33 7.19
CA ASN A 488 10.40 -19.61 6.44
C ASN A 488 10.83 -18.38 5.65
N VAL A 489 12.12 -18.09 5.63
CA VAL A 489 12.67 -16.88 5.01
C VAL A 489 13.80 -17.26 4.06
N LEU A 490 13.79 -16.71 2.86
CA LEU A 490 14.90 -16.75 1.92
C LEU A 490 15.54 -15.35 1.87
N VAL A 491 16.85 -15.27 2.05
CA VAL A 491 17.65 -14.05 1.88
C VAL A 491 18.65 -14.28 0.76
N VAL A 492 18.53 -13.51 -0.32
CA VAL A 492 19.43 -13.56 -1.49
C VAL A 492 20.18 -12.24 -1.61
N ASN A 493 21.50 -12.26 -1.46
CA ASN A 493 22.35 -11.07 -1.56
C ASN A 493 23.51 -11.29 -2.54
N GLY A 494 23.96 -10.25 -3.21
CA GLY A 494 25.15 -10.31 -4.07
C GLY A 494 26.44 -10.18 -3.27
N SER A 495 27.50 -10.91 -3.66
CA SER A 495 28.81 -10.81 -2.99
C SER A 495 29.44 -9.42 -3.14
N ASN A 496 29.07 -8.65 -4.16
CA ASN A 496 29.56 -7.29 -4.45
C ASN A 496 28.52 -6.21 -4.09
N ASP A 497 27.48 -6.56 -3.32
CA ASP A 497 26.49 -5.60 -2.86
C ASP A 497 27.09 -4.66 -1.79
N GLU A 498 27.33 -3.40 -2.16
CA GLU A 498 27.90 -2.41 -1.25
C GLU A 498 26.88 -1.82 -0.28
N ILE A 499 25.59 -1.89 -0.61
CA ILE A 499 24.50 -1.37 0.22
C ILE A 499 24.33 -2.24 1.46
N THR A 500 24.29 -3.55 1.29
CA THR A 500 24.21 -4.52 2.39
C THR A 500 25.45 -4.46 3.28
N LYS A 501 26.64 -4.25 2.71
CA LYS A 501 27.91 -4.11 3.45
C LYS A 501 28.11 -2.73 4.10
N SER A 502 27.41 -1.69 3.66
CA SER A 502 27.63 -0.32 4.13
C SER A 502 27.31 -0.13 5.61
N THR A 503 28.20 0.54 6.34
CA THR A 503 27.98 0.92 7.75
C THR A 503 27.26 2.25 7.94
N LYS A 504 26.90 2.95 6.84
CA LYS A 504 26.21 4.26 6.86
C LYS A 504 24.90 4.24 7.64
N PHE A 505 24.25 3.09 7.70
CA PHE A 505 22.98 2.86 8.40
C PHE A 505 23.13 2.05 9.70
N GLY A 506 24.34 2.00 10.28
CA GLY A 506 24.63 1.32 11.54
C GLY A 506 25.71 0.24 11.37
N LYS A 507 26.69 0.23 12.27
CA LYS A 507 27.83 -0.71 12.23
C LYS A 507 27.41 -2.17 12.44
N ASP A 508 26.37 -2.41 13.24
CA ASP A 508 25.93 -3.76 13.62
C ASP A 508 24.63 -4.20 12.91
N LYS A 509 24.23 -3.50 11.84
CA LYS A 509 22.91 -3.71 11.22
C LYS A 509 22.66 -5.15 10.77
N VAL A 510 23.70 -5.84 10.30
CA VAL A 510 23.62 -7.23 9.83
C VAL A 510 23.45 -8.18 11.01
N ALA A 511 24.23 -8.02 12.07
CA ALA A 511 24.09 -8.82 13.29
C ALA A 511 22.70 -8.63 13.92
N VAL A 512 22.18 -7.40 13.95
CA VAL A 512 20.82 -7.10 14.41
C VAL A 512 19.76 -7.75 13.51
N PHE A 513 19.97 -7.72 12.20
CA PHE A 513 19.09 -8.38 11.23
C PHE A 513 19.03 -9.89 11.48
N GLU A 514 20.18 -10.56 11.54
CA GLU A 514 20.26 -12.00 11.78
C GLU A 514 19.67 -12.40 13.15
N ALA A 515 19.91 -11.61 14.20
CA ALA A 515 19.38 -11.88 15.54
C ALA A 515 17.85 -11.79 15.63
N LYS A 516 17.19 -11.15 14.65
CA LYS A 516 15.74 -10.99 14.55
C LYS A 516 15.08 -11.95 13.55
N MET A 517 15.86 -12.66 12.74
CA MET A 517 15.37 -13.64 11.78
C MET A 517 15.17 -15.03 12.43
N PRO A 518 14.27 -15.87 11.89
CA PRO A 518 14.19 -17.28 12.29
C PRO A 518 15.56 -17.98 12.20
N PRO A 519 15.78 -19.07 12.96
CA PRO A 519 17.06 -19.78 13.00
C PRO A 519 17.56 -20.15 11.60
N ARG A 520 18.89 -20.17 11.40
CA ARG A 520 19.48 -20.58 10.12
C ARG A 520 19.07 -22.02 9.77
N GLY A 521 18.56 -22.22 8.56
CA GLY A 521 18.28 -23.55 8.00
C GLY A 521 19.57 -24.27 7.64
N THR A 522 19.62 -25.59 7.86
CA THR A 522 20.69 -26.46 7.33
C THR A 522 20.38 -26.80 5.87
N ILE A 523 21.27 -26.41 4.95
CA ILE A 523 21.24 -26.86 3.55
C ILE A 523 21.87 -28.27 3.52
N ARG A 524 21.12 -29.30 3.13
CA ARG A 524 21.70 -30.63 2.85
C ARG A 524 22.34 -30.59 1.48
N THR A 525 23.59 -30.16 1.40
CA THR A 525 24.40 -30.44 0.22
C THR A 525 24.56 -31.95 0.10
N SER A 526 23.92 -32.56 -0.89
CA SER A 526 24.24 -33.90 -1.36
C SER A 526 25.64 -33.87 -2.01
N ASN A 527 26.67 -33.77 -1.17
CA ASN A 527 28.09 -34.11 -1.42
C ASN A 527 29.01 -33.37 -0.42
N SER A 528 28.98 -33.76 0.86
CA SER A 528 30.19 -33.72 1.70
C SER A 528 29.91 -34.40 3.04
N PHE A 529 30.48 -35.59 3.23
CA PHE A 529 30.81 -36.08 4.56
C PHE A 529 31.90 -35.15 5.11
N SER A 530 31.56 -34.28 6.06
CA SER A 530 32.55 -33.65 6.93
C SER A 530 32.10 -33.81 8.36
N SER A 531 32.83 -34.66 9.08
CA SER A 531 32.73 -34.88 10.51
C SER A 531 33.32 -33.68 11.24
N ASP A 532 32.47 -32.82 11.80
CA ASP A 532 32.80 -32.02 12.98
C ASP A 532 31.49 -31.52 13.61
N ILE A 533 31.01 -32.30 14.58
CA ILE A 533 29.84 -31.99 15.40
C ILE A 533 30.36 -31.36 16.69
N THR A 534 30.13 -30.05 16.87
CA THR A 534 29.94 -29.44 18.19
C THR A 534 29.31 -28.06 18.04
N GLN A 535 27.97 -28.02 17.97
CA GLN A 535 27.16 -26.90 18.45
C GLN A 535 25.74 -27.40 18.73
N GLN A 536 25.20 -27.02 19.88
CA GLN A 536 23.95 -27.51 20.49
C GLN A 536 22.79 -27.55 19.49
N GLN A 537 22.32 -28.76 19.17
CA GLN A 537 21.13 -28.99 18.33
C GLN A 537 19.86 -28.92 19.20
N ALA A 538 18.90 -28.09 18.79
CA ALA A 538 17.53 -28.23 19.26
C ALA A 538 16.89 -29.51 18.65
N PRO A 539 16.02 -30.23 19.39
CA PRO A 539 15.36 -31.44 18.91
C PRO A 539 14.60 -31.22 17.60
N ILE A 540 14.53 -32.26 16.77
CA ILE A 540 13.99 -32.24 15.39
C ILE A 540 12.51 -31.81 15.34
N ASP A 541 11.72 -32.10 16.37
CA ASP A 541 10.30 -31.69 16.47
C ASP A 541 10.10 -30.17 16.58
N ASN A 542 11.03 -29.43 17.19
CA ASN A 542 10.88 -27.98 17.38
C ASN A 542 11.16 -27.14 16.12
N ARG A 543 11.69 -27.74 15.04
CA ARG A 543 12.10 -26.99 13.84
C ARG A 543 10.94 -26.66 12.90
N GLN A 544 9.95 -27.54 12.77
CA GLN A 544 8.76 -27.26 11.95
C GLN A 544 7.87 -26.18 12.57
N GLU A 545 7.82 -26.08 13.91
CA GLU A 545 7.04 -25.05 14.60
C GLU A 545 7.71 -23.66 14.60
N GLN A 546 9.05 -23.57 14.60
CA GLN A 546 9.76 -22.28 14.60
C GLN A 546 10.00 -21.67 13.21
N GLY A 547 10.05 -22.47 12.14
CA GLY A 547 10.49 -21.99 10.82
C GLY A 547 12.01 -21.77 10.72
N CYS A 548 12.52 -21.39 9.55
CA CYS A 548 13.96 -21.20 9.33
C CYS A 548 14.32 -20.12 8.30
N THR A 549 15.58 -19.68 8.30
CA THR A 549 16.13 -18.71 7.35
C THR A 549 17.24 -19.33 6.50
N HIS A 550 17.09 -19.27 5.17
CA HIS A 550 18.09 -19.66 4.19
C HIS A 550 18.81 -18.43 3.65
N TYR A 551 20.13 -18.38 3.81
CA TYR A 551 20.98 -17.31 3.30
C TYR A 551 21.71 -17.81 2.05
N VAL A 552 21.56 -17.07 0.94
CA VAL A 552 22.21 -17.37 -0.32
C VAL A 552 22.96 -16.15 -0.82
N THR A 553 24.23 -16.35 -1.13
CA THR A 553 25.09 -15.33 -1.74
C THR A 553 25.28 -15.65 -3.22
N ILE A 554 24.97 -14.68 -4.09
CA ILE A 554 25.29 -14.77 -5.53
C ILE A 554 26.67 -14.17 -5.73
N GLU A 555 27.65 -15.03 -5.99
CA GLU A 555 29.03 -14.63 -6.25
C GLU A 555 29.12 -13.75 -7.49
N GLY A 556 29.79 -12.60 -7.34
CA GLY A 556 29.92 -11.55 -8.34
C GLY A 556 28.69 -10.65 -8.54
N GLY A 557 27.57 -10.94 -7.87
CA GLY A 557 26.35 -10.15 -7.95
C GLY A 557 26.40 -8.86 -7.13
N ASN A 558 25.66 -7.83 -7.54
CA ASN A 558 25.52 -6.55 -6.81
C ASN A 558 24.08 -6.31 -6.34
N HIS A 559 23.78 -5.14 -5.76
CA HIS A 559 22.43 -4.82 -5.28
C HIS A 559 21.39 -4.74 -6.42
N SER A 560 21.70 -3.99 -7.49
CA SER A 560 20.75 -3.74 -8.60
C SER A 560 20.48 -4.95 -9.48
N GLY A 561 21.33 -5.97 -9.45
CA GLY A 561 21.21 -7.14 -10.34
C GLY A 561 19.98 -8.01 -10.09
N CYS A 562 19.20 -7.72 -9.05
CA CYS A 562 17.91 -8.33 -8.78
C CYS A 562 16.74 -7.70 -9.59
N ALA A 563 16.99 -6.68 -10.41
CA ALA A 563 16.00 -6.11 -11.34
C ALA A 563 16.67 -5.39 -12.52
N HIS A 564 15.87 -4.86 -13.45
CA HIS A 564 16.32 -4.28 -14.71
C HIS A 564 16.11 -2.76 -14.72
N TYR A 565 16.96 -2.05 -13.95
CA TYR A 565 17.00 -0.58 -13.85
C TYR A 565 18.47 -0.07 -13.80
N PRO A 566 18.73 1.22 -14.07
CA PRO A 566 20.08 1.79 -14.05
C PRO A 566 20.76 1.71 -12.67
N ASP A 567 22.08 1.72 -12.60
CA ASP A 567 22.76 1.66 -11.30
C ASP A 567 22.38 2.86 -10.42
N GLN A 568 22.07 2.56 -9.16
CA GLN A 568 21.69 3.53 -8.17
C GLN A 568 22.94 4.22 -7.61
N THR A 569 22.86 5.55 -7.48
CA THR A 569 23.89 6.36 -6.81
C THR A 569 23.42 6.99 -5.51
N PHE A 570 22.11 6.90 -5.21
CA PHE A 570 21.47 7.49 -4.03
C PHE A 570 20.49 6.50 -3.38
N PRO A 571 20.48 6.37 -2.03
CA PRO A 571 21.34 7.05 -1.04
C PRO A 571 22.73 6.42 -0.89
N LEU A 572 22.94 5.27 -1.53
CA LEU A 572 24.16 4.50 -1.60
C LEU A 572 24.32 3.91 -3.01
N VAL A 573 25.56 3.62 -3.38
CA VAL A 573 25.92 2.92 -4.61
C VAL A 573 25.70 1.42 -4.47
N ASP A 574 25.26 0.76 -5.55
CA ASP A 574 24.94 -0.68 -5.55
C ASP A 574 26.16 -1.60 -5.41
N GLY A 575 27.34 -1.12 -5.83
CA GLY A 575 28.53 -1.91 -6.09
C GLY A 575 28.58 -2.45 -7.53
N ASN A 576 29.75 -2.85 -8.01
CA ASN A 576 29.94 -3.30 -9.39
C ASN A 576 29.76 -4.82 -9.53
N ARG A 577 28.95 -5.27 -10.50
CA ARG A 577 28.85 -6.70 -10.85
C ARG A 577 30.11 -7.17 -11.56
N SER A 578 30.55 -8.40 -11.23
CA SER A 578 31.55 -9.14 -12.01
C SER A 578 30.94 -10.24 -12.88
N ILE A 579 29.65 -10.50 -12.73
CA ILE A 579 28.83 -11.36 -13.60
C ILE A 579 27.85 -10.53 -14.41
N THR A 580 27.29 -11.12 -15.47
CA THR A 580 26.25 -10.44 -16.26
C THR A 580 24.97 -10.26 -15.44
N LEU A 581 24.15 -9.28 -15.84
CA LEU A 581 22.83 -9.08 -15.23
C LEU A 581 21.96 -10.33 -15.38
N GLU A 582 22.00 -10.97 -16.54
CA GLU A 582 21.21 -12.17 -16.83
C GLU A 582 21.60 -13.34 -15.91
N GLU A 583 22.90 -13.61 -15.75
CA GLU A 583 23.40 -14.64 -14.83
C GLU A 583 22.95 -14.41 -13.38
N GLN A 584 23.01 -13.16 -12.90
CA GLN A 584 22.53 -12.83 -11.56
C GLN A 584 21.02 -13.05 -11.42
N GLN A 585 20.24 -12.63 -12.42
CA GLN A 585 18.79 -12.78 -12.42
C GLN A 585 18.38 -14.26 -12.51
N ASP A 586 19.11 -15.09 -13.27
CA ASP A 586 18.87 -16.53 -13.36
C ASP A 586 19.14 -17.23 -12.03
N GLN A 587 20.25 -16.92 -11.38
CA GLN A 587 20.56 -17.49 -10.06
C GLN A 587 19.54 -17.05 -9.00
N THR A 588 19.17 -15.77 -8.99
CA THR A 588 18.10 -15.24 -8.11
C THR A 588 16.77 -15.96 -8.33
N THR A 589 16.40 -16.14 -9.60
CA THR A 589 15.16 -16.83 -10.00
C THR A 589 15.19 -18.26 -9.51
N LYS A 590 16.24 -19.01 -9.83
CA LYS A 590 16.36 -20.43 -9.49
C LYS A 590 16.19 -20.67 -7.99
N VAL A 591 16.95 -19.94 -7.18
CA VAL A 591 16.91 -20.07 -5.71
C VAL A 591 15.54 -19.68 -5.16
N THR A 592 14.88 -18.67 -5.75
CA THR A 592 13.53 -18.26 -5.35
C THR A 592 12.50 -19.33 -5.69
N VAL A 593 12.56 -19.94 -6.88
CA VAL A 593 11.68 -21.06 -7.27
C VAL A 593 11.88 -22.23 -6.32
N ASP A 594 13.13 -22.61 -6.07
CA ASP A 594 13.44 -23.76 -5.22
C ASP A 594 12.88 -23.58 -3.80
N PHE A 595 13.02 -22.38 -3.25
CA PHE A 595 12.46 -22.03 -1.95
C PHE A 595 10.92 -22.07 -1.93
N LEU A 596 10.27 -21.47 -2.93
CA LEU A 596 8.82 -21.38 -2.95
C LEU A 596 8.17 -22.75 -3.16
N VAL A 597 8.72 -23.56 -4.05
CA VAL A 597 8.21 -24.92 -4.35
C VAL A 597 8.59 -25.92 -3.24
N GLY A 598 9.64 -25.64 -2.46
CA GLY A 598 10.07 -26.47 -1.33
C GLY A 598 11.15 -27.50 -1.69
N THR A 599 11.89 -27.27 -2.77
CA THR A 599 13.04 -28.07 -3.21
C THR A 599 14.38 -27.56 -2.68
N LEU A 600 14.38 -26.41 -1.99
CA LEU A 600 15.55 -25.86 -1.30
C LEU A 600 15.83 -26.68 -0.01
N GLY A 601 16.44 -27.84 -0.18
CA GLY A 601 16.77 -28.83 0.87
C GLY A 601 18.20 -28.77 1.35
#